data_AF-A0AAW4P845-F1
#
_entry.id   AF-A0AAW4P845-F1
#
_cell.length_a   1.000
_cell.length_b   1.000
_cell.length_c   1.000
_cell.angle_alpha   90.00
_cell.angle_beta   90.00
_cell.angle_gamma   90.00
#
_symmetry.space_group_name_H-M   'P 1'
#
loop_
_entity.id
_entity.type
_entity.pdbx_description
1 polymer ?
#
loop_
_entity_poly.entity_id
_entity_poly.type
_entity_poly.pdbx_seq_one_letter_code
_entity_poly.pdbx_strand_id
1 'polypeptide(L)'
;MDIKRLINDDDAVSPVIGVILMVAITVILAAVIATFVLGLGENLSNTAPQASFSFDYDENSGDSEILTITHDGGDSIDGGDLNVTASGVTSDNGGDIAVGDDFFTSTVSAGVSAEGDNTMFRYSNGTKVSAVSGEPQDLDLSSATVRVVYQSEGSSATLGEWSGPDA
;
A
#
# COMPACT_ATOMS: atom_id res chain seq x y z
N MET A 1 -15.50 -0.16 82.15
CA MET A 1 -14.83 -0.59 80.91
C MET A 1 -15.44 0.24 79.79
N ASP A 2 -14.69 1.21 79.25
CA ASP A 2 -15.16 2.17 78.26
C ASP A 2 -14.97 1.62 76.83
N ILE A 3 -16.04 1.06 76.28
CA ILE A 3 -16.12 0.46 74.93
C ILE A 3 -15.99 1.52 73.81
N LYS A 4 -16.04 2.82 74.16
CA LYS A 4 -15.99 3.94 73.21
C LYS A 4 -14.61 4.27 72.63
N ARG A 5 -13.54 3.61 73.10
CA ARG A 5 -12.19 3.75 72.53
C ARG A 5 -11.82 2.70 71.48
N LEU A 6 -12.69 1.70 71.25
CA LEU A 6 -12.47 0.60 70.30
C LEU A 6 -13.14 0.82 68.92
N ILE A 7 -13.87 1.92 68.73
CA ILE A 7 -14.59 2.22 67.47
C ILE A 7 -13.97 3.43 66.75
N ASN A 8 -12.89 4.01 67.30
CA ASN A 8 -12.20 5.16 66.71
C ASN A 8 -10.77 4.82 66.29
N ASP A 9 -10.54 3.57 65.85
CA ASP A 9 -9.43 3.22 64.98
C ASP A 9 -9.83 3.58 63.54
N ASP A 10 -10.06 4.87 63.28
CA ASP A 10 -9.67 5.42 61.99
C ASP A 10 -8.14 5.44 62.02
N ASP A 11 -7.54 4.26 61.85
CA ASP A 11 -6.18 4.10 61.34
C ASP A 11 -6.23 4.72 59.94
N ALA A 12 -6.18 6.04 59.93
CA ALA A 12 -6.13 6.88 58.76
C ALA A 12 -4.95 6.36 57.96
N VAL A 13 -5.26 5.67 56.87
CA VAL A 13 -4.32 5.11 55.91
C VAL A 13 -3.18 6.11 55.77
N SER A 14 -1.97 5.71 56.17
CA SER A 14 -0.91 6.69 56.43
C SER A 14 -0.72 7.63 55.22
N PRO A 15 -0.45 8.93 55.43
CA PRO A 15 -0.26 9.89 54.34
C PRO A 15 0.70 9.39 53.25
N VAL A 16 1.65 8.53 53.64
CA VAL A 16 2.65 7.91 52.76
C VAL A 16 2.05 6.83 51.86
N ILE A 17 1.15 5.99 52.36
CA ILE A 17 0.52 4.92 51.56
C ILE A 17 -0.39 5.53 50.48
N GLY A 18 -1.11 6.61 50.80
CA GLY A 18 -1.91 7.35 49.83
C GLY A 18 -1.07 7.93 48.69
N VAL A 19 0.08 8.52 49.02
CA VAL A 19 1.02 9.06 48.02
C VAL A 19 1.61 7.96 47.15
N ILE A 20 2.04 6.83 47.74
CA ILE A 20 2.59 5.71 46.96
C ILE A 20 1.54 5.16 45.98
N LEU A 21 0.29 4.99 46.42
CA LEU A 21 -0.80 4.51 45.56
C LEU A 21 -1.12 5.50 44.43
N MET A 22 -1.16 6.80 44.71
CA MET A 22 -1.40 7.83 43.71
C MET A 22 -0.30 7.87 42.65
N VAL A 23 0.96 7.78 43.08
CA VAL A 23 2.11 7.74 42.17
C VAL A 23 2.10 6.44 41.35
N ALA A 24 1.81 5.30 41.97
CA ALA A 24 1.78 4.03 41.25
C ALA A 24 0.76 4.03 40.09
N ILE A 25 -0.47 4.50 40.34
CA ILE A 25 -1.52 4.54 39.31
C ILE A 25 -1.14 5.51 38.19
N THR A 26 -0.63 6.69 38.53
CA THR A 26 -0.23 7.68 37.52
C THR A 26 0.93 7.20 36.65
N VAL A 27 1.90 6.46 37.22
CA VAL A 27 2.99 5.84 36.46
C VAL A 27 2.46 4.77 35.50
N ILE A 28 1.52 3.93 35.95
CA ILE A 28 0.91 2.90 35.08
C ILE A 28 0.13 3.55 33.94
N LEU A 29 -0.72 4.53 34.25
CA LEU A 29 -1.51 5.24 33.23
C LEU A 29 -0.61 5.98 32.23
N ALA A 30 0.44 6.63 32.73
CA ALA A 30 1.42 7.30 31.88
C ALA A 30 2.13 6.31 30.95
N ALA A 31 2.55 5.14 31.46
CA ALA A 31 3.19 4.10 30.65
C ALA A 31 2.25 3.55 29.56
N VAL A 32 0.99 3.28 29.89
CA VAL A 32 -0.01 2.78 28.93
C VAL A 32 -0.33 3.80 27.85
N ILE A 33 -0.47 5.08 28.21
CA ILE A 33 -0.71 6.14 27.22
C ILE A 33 0.55 6.35 26.36
N ALA A 34 1.75 6.29 26.94
CA ALA A 34 3.00 6.42 26.20
C ALA A 34 3.14 5.33 25.12
N THR A 35 2.83 4.07 25.44
CA THR A 35 2.86 3.00 24.43
C THR A 35 1.78 3.16 23.37
N PHE A 36 0.58 3.63 23.75
CA PHE A 36 -0.48 3.91 22.80
C PHE A 36 -0.14 5.06 21.84
N VAL A 37 0.41 6.16 22.36
CA VAL A 37 0.84 7.33 21.58
C VAL A 37 2.02 6.98 20.66
N LEU A 38 2.99 6.20 21.16
CA LEU A 38 4.11 5.74 20.35
C LEU A 38 3.64 4.82 19.21
N GLY A 39 2.72 3.88 19.51
CA GLY A 39 2.15 2.99 18.50
C GLY A 39 1.29 3.69 17.44
N LEU A 40 0.66 4.83 17.78
CA LEU A 40 0.00 5.69 16.79
C LEU A 40 1.00 6.37 15.85
N GLY A 41 2.17 6.79 16.35
CA GLY A 41 3.23 7.38 15.53
C GLY A 41 3.78 6.45 14.45
N GLU A 42 3.83 5.14 14.71
CA GLU A 42 4.25 4.12 13.75
C GLU A 42 3.25 3.95 12.59
N ASN A 43 1.95 4.18 12.84
CA ASN A 43 0.91 4.11 11.82
C ASN A 43 0.85 5.37 10.93
N LEU A 44 1.29 6.53 11.44
CA LEU A 44 1.32 7.77 10.66
C LEU A 44 2.45 7.80 9.62
N SER A 45 3.55 7.09 9.84
CA SER A 45 4.70 7.09 8.90
C SER A 45 4.54 6.12 7.72
N ASN A 46 3.53 5.24 7.74
CA ASN A 46 3.31 4.20 6.72
C ASN A 46 1.99 4.36 5.97
N THR A 47 1.42 5.56 5.91
CA THR A 47 0.21 5.78 5.12
C THR A 47 0.59 5.86 3.65
N ALA A 48 0.24 4.82 2.89
CA ALA A 48 0.30 4.88 1.44
C ALA A 48 -0.58 6.04 0.93
N PRO A 49 -0.16 6.75 -0.14
CA PRO A 49 -0.91 7.86 -0.70
C PRO A 49 -2.32 7.43 -1.11
N GLN A 50 -3.27 8.35 -1.01
CA GLN A 50 -4.64 8.12 -1.47
C GLN A 50 -4.77 8.64 -2.91
N ALA A 51 -4.65 7.73 -3.87
CA ALA A 51 -4.78 8.01 -5.29
C ALA A 51 -5.79 7.05 -5.94
N SER A 52 -6.51 7.55 -6.94
CA SER A 52 -7.45 6.78 -7.75
C SER A 52 -6.90 6.61 -9.14
N PHE A 53 -6.94 5.39 -9.66
CA PHE A 53 -6.55 5.06 -11.02
C PHE A 53 -7.72 4.48 -11.80
N SER A 54 -7.87 4.91 -13.06
CA SER A 54 -8.74 4.29 -14.04
C SER A 54 -7.92 3.50 -15.05
N PHE A 55 -8.57 2.50 -15.63
CA PHE A 55 -8.01 1.57 -16.59
C PHE A 55 -8.94 1.55 -17.80
N ASP A 56 -8.39 1.82 -18.98
CA ASP A 56 -9.12 1.75 -20.25
C ASP A 56 -8.45 0.68 -21.12
N TYR A 57 -9.23 -0.31 -21.54
CA TYR A 57 -8.75 -1.47 -22.26
C TYR A 57 -9.34 -1.48 -23.67
N ASP A 58 -8.47 -1.43 -24.68
CA ASP A 58 -8.85 -1.47 -26.10
C ASP A 58 -8.30 -2.73 -26.77
N GLU A 59 -9.21 -3.68 -27.03
CA GLU A 59 -8.96 -4.94 -27.73
C GLU A 59 -8.80 -4.78 -29.26
N ASN A 60 -9.04 -3.59 -29.81
CA ASN A 60 -9.23 -3.36 -31.25
C ASN A 60 -8.09 -2.57 -31.91
N SER A 61 -6.97 -2.38 -31.22
CA SER A 61 -5.79 -1.67 -31.73
C SER A 61 -4.96 -2.54 -32.69
N GLY A 62 -5.62 -3.09 -33.73
CA GLY A 62 -4.99 -3.53 -34.98
C GLY A 62 -3.85 -4.54 -34.84
N ASP A 63 -4.06 -5.60 -34.07
CA ASP A 63 -3.12 -6.70 -33.72
C ASP A 63 -2.45 -6.54 -32.33
N SER A 64 -2.69 -5.46 -31.58
CA SER A 64 -2.17 -5.31 -30.21
C SER A 64 -3.25 -4.84 -29.24
N GLU A 65 -3.24 -5.41 -28.04
CA GLU A 65 -4.15 -5.02 -26.95
C GLU A 65 -3.48 -3.91 -26.13
N ILE A 66 -4.20 -2.80 -25.93
CA ILE A 66 -3.67 -1.62 -25.23
C ILE A 66 -4.42 -1.44 -23.91
N LEU A 67 -3.68 -1.30 -22.81
CA LEU A 67 -4.21 -0.93 -21.50
C LEU A 67 -3.69 0.45 -21.09
N THR A 68 -4.57 1.43 -21.06
CA THR A 68 -4.25 2.79 -20.61
C THR A 68 -4.56 2.92 -19.12
N ILE A 69 -3.55 3.30 -18.34
CA ILE A 69 -3.67 3.56 -16.90
C ILE A 69 -3.64 5.06 -16.67
N THR A 70 -4.70 5.62 -16.09
CA THR A 70 -4.82 7.06 -15.83
C THR A 70 -4.96 7.35 -14.35
N HIS A 71 -4.22 8.32 -13.84
CA HIS A 71 -4.40 8.82 -12.48
C HIS A 71 -5.54 9.85 -12.44
N ASP A 72 -6.72 9.43 -11.98
CA ASP A 72 -7.93 10.28 -11.98
C ASP A 72 -7.87 11.40 -10.93
N GLY A 73 -7.18 11.16 -9.82
CA GLY A 73 -7.03 12.15 -8.76
C GLY A 73 -6.60 11.58 -7.41
N GLY A 74 -6.32 12.49 -6.48
CA GLY A 74 -5.77 12.17 -5.18
C GLY A 74 -4.39 12.78 -4.98
N ASP A 75 -3.59 12.17 -4.12
CA ASP A 75 -2.21 12.58 -3.85
C ASP A 75 -1.33 12.43 -5.10
N SER A 76 -0.36 13.32 -5.27
CA SER A 76 0.67 13.14 -6.30
C SER A 76 1.74 12.20 -5.78
N ILE A 77 2.16 11.25 -6.61
CA ILE A 77 3.07 10.16 -6.23
C ILE A 77 4.30 10.23 -7.12
N ASP A 78 5.49 9.99 -6.57
CA ASP A 78 6.68 9.83 -7.42
C ASP A 78 6.55 8.56 -8.26
N GLY A 79 6.85 8.64 -9.56
CA GLY A 79 6.83 7.47 -10.43
C GLY A 79 7.78 6.37 -9.95
N GLY A 80 8.90 6.73 -9.31
CA GLY A 80 9.83 5.75 -8.73
C GLY A 80 9.26 4.94 -7.55
N ASP A 81 8.20 5.43 -6.91
CA ASP A 81 7.49 4.70 -5.84
C ASP A 81 6.27 3.93 -6.38
N LEU A 82 5.98 4.00 -7.68
CA LEU A 82 4.88 3.31 -8.35
C LEU A 82 5.40 2.17 -9.21
N ASN A 83 4.92 0.96 -8.93
CA ASN A 83 5.23 -0.22 -9.70
C ASN A 83 3.95 -0.80 -10.31
N VAL A 84 3.94 -1.00 -11.62
CA VAL A 84 2.82 -1.66 -12.31
C VAL A 84 3.18 -3.10 -12.55
N THR A 85 2.36 -4.01 -12.02
CA THR A 85 2.57 -5.46 -12.16
C THR A 85 1.41 -6.09 -12.92
N ALA A 86 1.70 -6.91 -13.91
CA ALA A 86 0.71 -7.72 -14.62
C ALA A 86 1.00 -9.21 -14.43
N SER A 87 -0.05 -10.00 -14.19
CA SER A 87 -0.01 -11.45 -14.02
C SER A 87 -1.09 -12.08 -14.90
N GLY A 88 -0.87 -13.30 -15.41
CA GLY A 88 -1.84 -13.93 -16.33
C GLY A 88 -1.83 -13.34 -17.74
N VAL A 89 -0.78 -12.60 -18.10
CA VAL A 89 -0.56 -12.17 -19.49
C VAL A 89 -0.07 -13.38 -20.27
N THR A 90 -0.68 -13.69 -21.40
CA THR A 90 -0.21 -14.74 -22.30
C THR A 90 0.33 -14.13 -23.59
N SER A 91 1.43 -14.66 -24.12
CA SER A 91 1.81 -14.35 -25.50
C SER A 91 1.07 -15.27 -26.47
N ASP A 92 0.89 -14.84 -27.71
CA ASP A 92 0.43 -15.66 -28.84
C ASP A 92 1.03 -17.08 -28.94
N ASN A 93 2.25 -17.27 -28.44
CA ASN A 93 2.91 -18.57 -28.40
C ASN A 93 2.47 -19.47 -27.23
N GLY A 94 1.47 -19.05 -26.43
CA GLY A 94 0.90 -19.79 -25.30
C GLY A 94 1.77 -19.83 -24.05
N GLY A 95 2.70 -18.88 -23.90
CA GLY A 95 3.56 -18.77 -22.73
C GLY A 95 3.08 -17.70 -21.76
N ASP A 96 3.08 -18.01 -20.46
CA ASP A 96 2.79 -17.04 -19.40
C ASP A 96 3.90 -16.00 -19.28
N ILE A 97 3.51 -14.73 -19.24
CA ILE A 97 4.38 -13.57 -19.11
C ILE A 97 4.03 -12.86 -17.81
N ALA A 98 5.06 -12.62 -16.99
CA ALA A 98 4.97 -11.72 -15.85
C ALA A 98 5.57 -10.38 -16.27
N VAL A 99 4.85 -9.29 -16.03
CA VAL A 99 5.33 -7.94 -16.31
C VAL A 99 5.50 -7.17 -15.01
N GLY A 100 6.64 -6.51 -14.87
CA GLY A 100 6.89 -5.48 -13.87
C GLY A 100 7.76 -4.41 -14.50
N ASP A 101 7.15 -3.29 -14.87
CA ASP A 101 7.84 -2.17 -15.50
C ASP A 101 7.55 -0.85 -14.77
N ASP A 102 8.48 0.09 -14.87
CA ASP A 102 8.34 1.45 -14.35
C ASP A 102 7.49 2.26 -15.35
N PHE A 103 6.18 2.00 -15.36
CA PHE A 103 5.18 2.69 -16.18
C PHE A 103 5.21 4.22 -16.00
N PHE A 104 5.60 4.66 -14.81
CA PHE A 104 5.70 6.05 -14.45
C PHE A 104 7.15 6.37 -14.07
N THR A 105 7.86 7.13 -14.91
CA THR A 105 9.27 7.50 -14.67
C THR A 105 9.42 8.89 -14.04
N SER A 106 8.32 9.60 -13.85
CA SER A 106 8.25 10.93 -13.26
C SER A 106 7.05 11.03 -12.31
N THR A 107 6.99 12.09 -11.52
CA THR A 107 5.85 12.36 -10.64
C THR A 107 4.51 12.27 -11.37
N VAL A 108 3.60 11.47 -10.84
CA VAL A 108 2.25 11.24 -11.33
C VAL A 108 1.29 12.10 -10.54
N SER A 109 0.70 13.09 -11.20
CA SER A 109 -0.36 13.96 -10.68
C SER A 109 -1.68 13.69 -11.39
N ALA A 110 -2.79 14.24 -10.90
CA ALA A 110 -4.10 14.02 -11.51
C ALA A 110 -4.10 14.38 -13.01
N GLY A 111 -4.64 13.50 -13.85
CA GLY A 111 -4.68 13.63 -15.31
C GLY A 111 -3.44 13.13 -16.05
N VAL A 112 -2.43 12.60 -15.34
CA VAL A 112 -1.32 11.88 -16.00
C VAL A 112 -1.80 10.48 -16.37
N SER A 113 -1.63 10.11 -17.63
CA SER A 113 -1.87 8.76 -18.14
C SER A 113 -0.57 8.14 -18.65
N ALA A 114 -0.50 6.82 -18.57
CA ALA A 114 0.53 6.02 -19.21
C ALA A 114 -0.18 4.88 -19.96
N GLU A 115 0.18 4.73 -21.23
CA GLU A 115 -0.38 3.70 -22.10
C GLU A 115 0.52 2.49 -22.07
N GLY A 116 -0.02 1.33 -21.70
CA GLY A 116 0.65 0.05 -21.80
C GLY A 116 0.35 -0.61 -23.13
N ASP A 117 1.39 -0.91 -23.89
CA ASP A 117 1.30 -1.71 -25.12
C ASP A 117 2.30 -2.88 -25.07
N ASN A 118 2.17 -3.82 -26.00
CA ASN A 118 3.03 -4.98 -26.27
C ASN A 118 4.54 -4.68 -26.31
N THR A 119 4.90 -3.42 -26.54
CA THR A 119 6.28 -2.92 -26.52
C THR A 119 6.83 -2.68 -25.12
N MET A 120 5.97 -2.41 -24.12
CA MET A 120 6.34 -2.21 -22.71
C MET A 120 6.11 -3.45 -21.84
N PHE A 121 5.15 -4.29 -22.20
CA PHE A 121 4.85 -5.56 -21.50
C PHE A 121 5.75 -6.73 -21.97
N ARG A 122 7.08 -6.56 -22.04
CA ARG A 122 7.97 -7.59 -22.61
C ARG A 122 8.53 -8.55 -21.57
N TYR A 123 8.46 -9.85 -21.87
CA TYR A 123 9.09 -10.92 -21.10
C TYR A 123 10.63 -10.85 -21.20
N SER A 124 11.32 -10.77 -20.07
CA SER A 124 12.72 -11.16 -19.95
C SER A 124 12.92 -11.98 -18.70
N ASN A 125 13.44 -13.19 -18.88
CA ASN A 125 13.67 -14.22 -17.87
C ASN A 125 14.14 -13.66 -16.50
N GLY A 126 13.18 -13.40 -15.61
CA GLY A 126 13.40 -12.98 -14.23
C GLY A 126 14.07 -11.62 -14.02
N THR A 127 14.07 -10.71 -15.00
CA THR A 127 14.64 -9.35 -14.85
C THR A 127 13.60 -8.32 -15.27
N LYS A 128 13.41 -7.28 -14.45
CA LYS A 128 12.64 -6.07 -14.81
C LYS A 128 13.33 -5.42 -16.00
N VAL A 129 12.77 -5.52 -17.20
CA VAL A 129 13.41 -5.01 -18.41
C VAL A 129 12.46 -4.07 -19.13
N SER A 130 12.70 -2.79 -18.91
CA SER A 130 12.21 -1.71 -19.76
C SER A 130 12.81 -1.90 -21.16
N ALA A 131 11.94 -2.13 -22.16
CA ALA A 131 12.20 -2.19 -23.60
C ALA A 131 13.53 -2.86 -24.05
N VAL A 132 13.54 -4.19 -24.23
CA VAL A 132 14.58 -4.87 -25.01
C VAL A 132 14.25 -4.84 -26.50
N SER A 133 15.27 -4.51 -27.30
CA SER A 133 15.29 -4.62 -28.76
C SER A 133 14.92 -6.01 -29.27
N GLY A 134 13.77 -6.14 -29.93
CA GLY A 134 13.26 -7.34 -30.60
C GLY A 134 11.88 -7.09 -31.23
N GLU A 135 11.45 -7.95 -32.15
CA GLU A 135 10.13 -7.85 -32.81
C GLU A 135 8.99 -7.78 -31.78
N PRO A 136 7.97 -6.91 -31.94
CA PRO A 136 6.80 -6.88 -31.05
C PRO A 136 6.16 -8.28 -30.95
N GLN A 137 5.76 -8.67 -29.75
CA GLN A 137 5.01 -9.90 -29.50
C GLN A 137 3.59 -9.48 -29.19
N ASP A 138 2.61 -10.11 -29.82
CA ASP A 138 1.22 -9.86 -29.45
C ASP A 138 0.94 -10.52 -28.10
N LEU A 139 0.43 -9.70 -27.17
CA LEU A 139 0.06 -10.12 -25.83
C LEU A 139 -1.46 -10.15 -25.72
N ASP A 140 -1.90 -11.17 -25.00
CA ASP A 140 -3.26 -11.40 -24.59
C ASP A 140 -3.36 -11.10 -23.09
N LEU A 141 -4.09 -10.03 -22.81
CA LEU A 141 -4.45 -9.45 -21.53
C LEU A 141 -5.88 -9.85 -21.12
N SER A 142 -6.59 -10.66 -21.91
CA SER A 142 -7.97 -11.08 -21.60
C SER A 142 -8.07 -11.78 -20.25
N SER A 143 -7.08 -12.59 -19.90
CA SER A 143 -6.96 -13.27 -18.60
C SER A 143 -5.99 -12.59 -17.63
N ALA A 144 -5.49 -11.39 -17.97
CA ALA A 144 -4.52 -10.70 -17.16
C ALA A 144 -5.14 -9.93 -15.99
N THR A 145 -4.40 -9.88 -14.89
CA THR A 145 -4.67 -8.99 -13.76
C THR A 145 -3.52 -7.99 -13.65
N VAL A 146 -3.84 -6.70 -13.82
CA VAL A 146 -2.90 -5.58 -13.74
C VAL A 146 -3.13 -4.80 -12.45
N ARG A 147 -2.05 -4.50 -11.73
CA ARG A 147 -2.09 -3.80 -10.44
C ARG A 147 -1.13 -2.63 -10.45
N VAL A 148 -1.61 -1.49 -9.97
CA VAL A 148 -0.78 -0.33 -9.64
C VAL A 148 -0.45 -0.42 -8.16
N VAL A 149 0.82 -0.61 -7.84
CA VAL A 149 1.29 -0.84 -6.47
C VAL A 149 2.22 0.30 -6.07
N TYR A 150 1.87 1.00 -5.00
CA TYR A 150 2.80 1.90 -4.31
C TYR A 150 3.76 1.09 -3.45
N GLN A 151 5.05 1.41 -3.50
CA GLN A 151 6.08 0.80 -2.68
C GLN A 151 7.10 1.85 -2.23
N SER A 152 7.22 2.02 -0.92
CA SER A 152 8.24 2.84 -0.25
C SER A 152 8.88 2.04 0.89
N GLU A 153 10.02 2.49 1.44
CA GLU A 153 10.94 1.74 2.33
C GLU A 153 10.30 1.03 3.56
N GLY A 154 9.03 1.28 3.88
CA GLY A 154 8.27 0.51 4.87
C GLY A 154 6.79 0.30 4.57
N SER A 155 6.27 0.81 3.45
CA SER A 155 4.84 0.77 3.12
C SER A 155 4.62 0.32 1.69
N SER A 156 3.69 -0.62 1.51
CA SER A 156 3.21 -1.02 0.20
C SER A 156 1.68 -1.07 0.18
N ALA A 157 1.07 -0.55 -0.87
CA ALA A 157 -0.37 -0.62 -1.06
C ALA A 157 -0.72 -0.77 -2.53
N THR A 158 -1.75 -1.56 -2.83
CA THR A 158 -2.35 -1.58 -4.17
C THR A 158 -3.30 -0.39 -4.28
N LEU A 159 -3.02 0.51 -5.22
CA LEU A 159 -3.78 1.74 -5.45
C LEU A 159 -4.85 1.56 -6.53
N GLY A 160 -4.66 0.59 -7.44
CA GLY A 160 -5.61 0.25 -8.48
C GLY A 160 -5.40 -1.19 -8.94
N GLU A 161 -6.48 -1.83 -9.35
CA GLU A 161 -6.46 -3.18 -9.91
C GLU A 161 -7.44 -3.23 -11.08
N TRP A 162 -6.99 -3.84 -12.16
CA TRP A 162 -7.78 -4.14 -13.34
C TRP A 162 -7.66 -5.63 -13.64
N SER A 163 -8.78 -6.21 -14.05
CA SER A 163 -8.87 -7.61 -14.47
C SER A 163 -9.43 -7.62 -15.88
N GLY A 164 -8.80 -8.40 -16.75
CA GLY A 164 -9.26 -8.61 -18.11
C GLY A 164 -10.65 -9.28 -18.16
N PRO A 165 -11.32 -9.22 -19.32
CA PRO A 165 -12.67 -9.78 -19.50
C PRO A 165 -12.82 -11.26 -19.11
N ASP A 166 -11.75 -12.04 -19.20
CA ASP A 166 -11.70 -13.49 -18.98
C ASP A 166 -10.91 -13.89 -17.71
N ALA A 167 -10.52 -12.92 -16.87
CA ALA A 167 -9.72 -13.10 -15.65
C ALA A 167 -10.52 -13.49 -14.40
#